data_AF-A0A936ZRZ0-F1
#
_entry.id   AF-A0A936ZRZ0-F1
#
_cell.length_a   1.000
_cell.length_b   1.000
_cell.length_c   1.000
_cell.angle_alpha   90.00
_cell.angle_beta   90.00
_cell.angle_gamma   90.00
#
_symmetry.space_group_name_H-M   'P 1'
#
loop_
_entity.id
_entity.type
_entity.pdbx_description
1 polymer ?
#
loop_
_entity_poly.entity_id
_entity_poly.type
_entity_poly.pdbx_seq_one_letter_code
_entity_poly.pdbx_strand_id
1 'polypeptide(L)'
;MTDPDQNPEVTTGFVLDIACIRKYPKSDLVQRGREHSVACALMGHCVESGYALVQPDGSITLLDSAATPLVVKALVNAPHGSGVLLEVSRERDGEDMKTVSVTVVGGPQ
;
A
#
# COMPACT_ATOMS: atom_id res chain seq x y z
N MET A 1 -27.79 7.57 -16.65
CA MET A 1 -26.70 6.85 -17.33
C MET A 1 -25.82 6.31 -16.22
N THR A 2 -25.92 5.01 -15.95
CA THR A 2 -25.09 4.33 -14.96
C THR A 2 -24.13 3.49 -15.78
N ASP A 3 -22.88 3.93 -15.89
CA ASP A 3 -21.84 3.20 -16.60
C ASP A 3 -21.60 1.85 -15.90
N PRO A 4 -21.75 0.71 -16.60
CA PRO A 4 -21.63 -0.62 -16.00
C PRO A 4 -20.17 -1.08 -15.77
N ASP A 5 -19.17 -0.21 -15.97
CA ASP A 5 -17.73 -0.51 -15.91
C ASP A 5 -17.04 0.30 -14.81
N GLN A 6 -17.60 0.32 -13.60
CA GLN A 6 -17.06 1.06 -12.45
C GLN A 6 -16.87 0.13 -11.25
N ASN A 7 -16.45 -1.11 -11.48
CA ASN A 7 -16.05 -1.94 -10.34
C ASN A 7 -14.64 -1.48 -9.92
N PRO A 8 -14.45 -1.01 -8.68
CA PRO A 8 -13.14 -0.57 -8.22
C PRO A 8 -12.15 -1.72 -8.36
N GLU A 9 -10.94 -1.39 -8.82
CA GLU A 9 -9.83 -2.33 -8.81
C GLU A 9 -9.39 -2.52 -7.37
N VAL A 10 -9.44 -3.75 -6.88
CA VAL A 10 -9.02 -4.10 -5.53
C VAL A 10 -7.69 -4.83 -5.59
N THR A 11 -6.69 -4.31 -4.89
CA THR A 11 -5.34 -4.89 -4.81
C THR A 11 -4.96 -5.11 -3.36
N THR A 12 -4.41 -6.28 -3.04
CA THR A 12 -3.97 -6.61 -1.68
C THR A 12 -2.48 -6.90 -1.64
N GLY A 13 -1.76 -6.31 -0.68
CA GLY A 13 -0.32 -6.54 -0.53
C GLY A 13 0.28 -5.96 0.75
N PHE A 14 1.56 -6.25 0.99
CA PHE A 14 2.33 -5.63 2.07
C PHE A 14 2.62 -4.18 1.73
N VAL A 15 2.36 -3.28 2.68
CA VAL A 15 2.66 -1.87 2.49
C VAL A 15 4.14 -1.57 2.75
N LEU A 16 4.79 -0.94 1.78
CA LEU A 16 6.13 -0.38 1.93
C LEU A 16 6.13 1.06 1.43
N ASP A 17 6.93 1.92 2.05
CA ASP A 17 7.23 3.24 1.51
C ASP A 17 8.13 3.15 0.28
N ILE A 18 8.02 4.12 -0.63
CA ILE A 18 8.79 4.14 -1.88
C ILE A 18 10.31 4.21 -1.61
N ALA A 19 10.74 4.81 -0.49
CA ALA A 19 12.16 4.86 -0.14
C ALA A 19 12.70 3.45 0.20
N CYS A 20 11.95 2.62 0.93
CA CYS A 20 12.29 1.22 1.15
C CYS A 20 12.33 0.41 -0.16
N ILE A 21 11.36 0.62 -1.06
CA ILE A 21 11.32 -0.10 -2.34
C ILE A 21 12.55 0.20 -3.20
N ARG A 22 13.02 1.45 -3.20
CA ARG A 22 14.22 1.86 -3.93
C ARG A 22 15.51 1.38 -3.29
N LYS A 23 15.49 1.07 -1.99
CA LYS A 23 16.65 0.65 -1.23
C LYS A 23 16.98 -0.84 -1.39
N TYR A 24 15.98 -1.69 -1.60
CA TYR A 24 16.14 -3.14 -1.64
C TYR A 24 15.91 -3.73 -3.04
N PRO A 25 16.57 -4.84 -3.39
CA PRO A 25 16.30 -5.53 -4.64
C PRO A 25 14.88 -6.11 -4.65
N LYS A 26 14.26 -6.20 -5.83
CA LYS A 26 12.88 -6.70 -5.99
C LYS A 26 12.65 -8.09 -5.38
N SER A 27 13.66 -8.97 -5.45
CA SER A 27 13.63 -10.31 -4.86
C SER A 27 13.37 -10.32 -3.36
N ASP A 28 13.76 -9.25 -2.67
CA ASP A 28 13.73 -9.18 -1.20
C ASP A 28 12.50 -8.43 -0.71
N LEU A 29 11.77 -7.73 -1.58
CA LEU A 29 10.69 -6.83 -1.18
C LEU A 29 9.54 -7.56 -0.48
N VAL A 30 9.24 -8.80 -0.86
CA VAL A 30 8.21 -9.60 -0.20
C VAL A 30 8.60 -9.90 1.25
N GLN A 31 9.86 -10.30 1.47
CA GLN A 31 10.38 -10.54 2.81
C GLN A 31 10.44 -9.24 3.61
N ARG A 32 10.91 -8.16 2.99
CA ARG A 32 10.93 -6.83 3.62
C ARG A 32 9.54 -6.35 3.98
N GLY A 33 8.53 -6.60 3.16
CA GLY A 33 7.15 -6.25 3.45
C GLY A 33 6.62 -6.92 4.71
N ARG A 34 6.98 -8.19 4.96
CA ARG A 34 6.63 -8.93 6.18
C ARG A 34 7.30 -8.37 7.44
N GLU A 35 8.52 -7.85 7.29
CA GLU A 35 9.31 -7.28 8.38
C GLU A 35 9.08 -5.77 8.57
N HIS A 36 8.45 -5.11 7.60
CA HIS A 36 8.32 -3.66 7.57
C HIS A 36 7.45 -3.18 8.72
N SER A 37 8.03 -2.36 9.61
CA SER A 37 7.35 -1.89 10.80
C SER A 37 6.47 -0.67 10.50
N VAL A 38 5.36 -0.56 11.22
CA VAL A 38 4.49 0.63 11.21
C VAL A 38 5.31 1.87 11.55
N ALA A 39 6.23 1.77 12.51
CA ALA A 39 7.11 2.87 12.89
C ALA A 39 8.01 3.34 11.72
N CYS A 40 8.51 2.41 10.90
CA CYS A 40 9.28 2.75 9.71
C CYS A 40 8.40 3.45 8.68
N ALA A 41 7.23 2.89 8.40
CA ALA A 41 6.28 3.42 7.42
C ALA A 41 5.77 4.83 7.76
N LEU A 42 5.70 5.17 9.06
CA LEU A 42 5.21 6.47 9.56
C LEU A 42 6.31 7.52 9.75
N MET A 43 7.57 7.24 9.41
CA MET A 43 8.61 8.26 9.44
C MET A 43 8.31 9.36 8.42
N GLY A 44 8.63 10.62 8.75
CA GLY A 44 8.30 11.78 7.89
C GLY A 44 8.72 11.59 6.43
N HIS A 45 9.96 11.15 6.20
CA HIS A 45 10.47 10.90 4.85
C HIS A 45 9.76 9.74 4.12
N CYS A 46 9.18 8.77 4.83
CA CYS A 46 8.40 7.69 4.24
C CYS A 46 7.02 8.20 3.79
N VAL A 47 6.37 9.03 4.61
CA VAL A 47 5.10 9.68 4.26
C VAL A 47 5.27 10.59 3.03
N GLU A 48 6.35 11.37 2.98
CA GLU A 48 6.66 12.25 1.85
C GLU A 48 7.00 11.47 0.56
N SER A 49 7.57 10.28 0.71
CA SER A 49 7.92 9.42 -0.42
C SER A 49 6.70 8.73 -1.04
N GLY A 50 5.59 8.61 -0.30
CA GLY A 50 4.44 7.81 -0.68
C GLY A 50 4.65 6.30 -0.46
N TYR A 51 3.66 5.52 -0.88
CA TYR A 51 3.59 4.08 -0.56
C TYR A 51 3.34 3.22 -1.81
N ALA A 52 3.67 1.94 -1.68
CA ALA A 52 3.27 0.91 -2.63
C ALA A 52 2.80 -0.34 -1.91
N LEU A 53 2.07 -1.17 -2.64
CA LEU A 53 1.78 -2.54 -2.24
C LEU A 53 2.77 -3.50 -2.91
N VAL A 54 3.35 -4.39 -2.11
CA VAL A 54 4.14 -5.53 -2.58
C VAL A 54 3.30 -6.78 -2.42
N GLN A 55 2.95 -7.39 -3.54
CA GLN A 55 2.15 -8.60 -3.59
C GLN A 55 3.02 -9.85 -3.34
N PRO A 56 2.44 -10.99 -2.91
CA PRO A 56 3.21 -12.21 -2.63
C PRO A 56 3.95 -12.81 -3.83
N ASP A 57 3.51 -12.49 -5.06
CA ASP A 57 4.16 -12.87 -6.31
C ASP A 57 5.36 -11.96 -6.68
N GLY A 58 5.65 -10.93 -5.86
CA GLY A 58 6.70 -9.95 -6.09
C GLY A 58 6.27 -8.78 -6.97
N SER A 59 5.00 -8.72 -7.38
CA SER A 59 4.43 -7.58 -8.10
C SER A 59 4.37 -6.35 -7.18
N ILE A 60 4.61 -5.17 -7.75
CA ILE A 60 4.64 -3.90 -7.01
C ILE A 60 3.61 -2.97 -7.63
N THR A 61 2.68 -2.49 -6.80
CA THR A 61 1.68 -1.50 -7.18
C THR A 61 1.97 -0.19 -6.46
N LEU A 62 2.51 0.79 -7.18
CA LEU A 62 2.68 2.15 -6.66
C LEU A 62 1.32 2.79 -6.43
N LEU A 63 1.14 3.40 -5.27
CA LEU A 63 -0.09 4.12 -4.95
C LEU A 63 0.06 5.60 -5.32
N ASP A 64 -1.05 6.22 -5.69
CA ASP A 64 -1.11 7.65 -5.94
C ASP A 64 -0.97 8.45 -4.63
N SER A 65 -0.71 9.75 -4.75
CA SER A 65 -0.48 10.61 -3.59
C SER A 65 -1.71 10.72 -2.67
N ALA A 66 -2.93 10.54 -3.18
CA ALA A 66 -4.15 10.58 -2.37
C ALA A 66 -4.28 9.34 -1.47
N ALA A 67 -3.57 8.24 -1.78
CA ALA A 67 -3.50 7.07 -0.92
C ALA A 67 -2.74 7.34 0.38
N THR A 68 -1.74 8.23 0.36
CA THR A 68 -0.84 8.50 1.50
C THR A 68 -1.57 8.75 2.83
N PRO A 69 -2.52 9.71 2.93
CA PRO A 69 -3.26 9.93 4.17
C PRO A 69 -4.12 8.72 4.59
N LEU A 70 -4.65 7.95 3.63
CA LEU A 70 -5.45 6.75 3.89
C LEU A 70 -4.56 5.62 4.45
N VAL A 71 -3.38 5.42 3.87
CA VAL A 71 -2.38 4.47 4.33
C VAL A 71 -1.88 4.83 5.73
N VAL A 72 -1.54 6.09 5.98
CA VAL A 72 -1.14 6.57 7.32
C VAL A 72 -2.24 6.28 8.34
N LYS A 73 -3.49 6.59 8.02
CA LYS A 73 -4.64 6.29 8.89
C LYS A 73 -4.78 4.79 9.14
N ALA A 74 -4.62 3.95 8.13
CA ALA A 74 -4.69 2.49 8.26
C ALA A 74 -3.56 1.97 9.15
N LEU A 75 -2.33 2.44 8.96
CA LEU A 75 -1.14 2.06 9.72
C LEU A 75 -1.24 2.44 11.21
N VAL A 76 -1.74 3.64 11.52
CA VAL A 76 -1.95 4.09 12.91
C VAL A 76 -2.95 3.20 13.65
N ASN A 77 -3.93 2.64 12.94
CA ASN A 77 -4.95 1.74 13.49
C ASN A 77 -4.61 0.25 13.30
N ALA A 78 -3.44 -0.08 12.76
CA ALA A 78 -3.08 -1.45 12.46
C ALA A 78 -2.95 -2.26 13.77
N PRO A 79 -3.55 -3.45 13.86
CA PRO A 79 -3.45 -4.29 15.05
C PRO A 79 -2.05 -4.89 15.25
N HIS A 80 -1.18 -4.78 14.23
CA HIS A 80 0.17 -5.36 14.21
C HIS A 80 1.21 -4.27 14.01
N GLY A 81 2.34 -4.39 14.72
CA GLY A 81 3.43 -3.41 14.65
C GLY A 81 4.32 -3.53 13.40
N SER A 82 4.19 -4.59 12.62
CA SER A 82 4.93 -4.84 11.39
C SER A 82 4.16 -5.75 10.44
N GLY A 83 4.60 -5.84 9.18
CA GLY A 83 4.07 -6.79 8.20
C GLY A 83 2.64 -6.51 7.76
N VAL A 84 2.24 -5.24 7.76
CA VAL A 84 0.85 -4.84 7.57
C VAL A 84 0.40 -5.17 6.13
N LEU A 85 -0.67 -5.95 6.03
CA LEU A 85 -1.34 -6.25 4.77
C LEU A 85 -2.47 -5.25 4.56
N LEU A 86 -2.43 -4.52 3.45
CA LEU A 86 -3.47 -3.58 3.06
C LEU A 86 -4.23 -4.11 1.85
N GLU A 87 -5.54 -3.94 1.88
CA GLU A 87 -6.41 -3.98 0.71
C GLU A 87 -6.68 -2.54 0.29
N VAL A 88 -6.39 -2.23 -0.97
CA VAL A 88 -6.55 -0.91 -1.55
C VAL A 88 -7.53 -1.02 -2.71
N SER A 89 -8.60 -0.24 -2.64
CA SER A 89 -9.55 -0.10 -3.74
C SER A 89 -9.26 1.18 -4.49
N ARG A 90 -9.20 1.08 -5.81
CA ARG A 90 -8.86 2.17 -6.72
C ARG A 90 -9.92 2.27 -7.79
N GLU A 91 -10.30 3.49 -8.13
CA GLU A 91 -11.23 3.78 -9.21
C GLU A 91 -10.48 4.49 -10.33
N ARG A 92 -10.93 4.28 -11.57
CA ARG A 92 -10.40 5.01 -12.71
C ARG A 92 -10.95 6.44 -12.69
N ASP A 93 -10.06 7.42 -12.63
CA ASP A 93 -10.36 8.85 -12.69
C ASP A 93 -9.76 9.41 -13.99
N GLY A 94 -10.51 9.29 -15.08
CA GLY A 94 -9.99 9.60 -16.43
C GLY A 94 -8.96 8.58 -16.91
N GLU A 95 -7.71 9.02 -17.11
CA GLU A 95 -6.59 8.17 -17.51
C GLU A 95 -5.80 7.62 -16.30
N ASP A 96 -6.06 8.16 -15.10
CA ASP A 96 -5.36 7.82 -13.87
C ASP A 96 -6.14 6.82 -13.02
N MET A 97 -5.43 6.13 -12.13
CA MET A 97 -6.04 5.33 -11.05
C MET A 97 -5.94 6.11 -9.75
N LYS A 98 -7.07 6.25 -9.06
CA LYS A 98 -7.17 6.99 -7.81
C LYS A 98 -7.57 6.05 -6.69
N THR A 99 -6.80 6.06 -5.61
CA THR A 99 -7.14 5.29 -4.41
C THR A 99 -8.34 5.90 -3.71
N VAL A 100 -9.38 5.09 -3.51
CA VAL A 100 -10.64 5.51 -2.86
C VAL A 100 -10.78 4.94 -1.46
N SER A 101 -10.21 3.76 -1.19
CA SER A 101 -10.21 3.16 0.15
C SER A 101 -8.97 2.33 0.42
N VAL A 102 -8.56 2.32 1.69
CA VAL A 102 -7.44 1.52 2.21
C VAL A 102 -7.90 0.88 3.51
N THR A 103 -7.80 -0.44 3.59
CA THR A 103 -8.21 -1.21 4.77
C THR A 103 -7.11 -2.17 5.17
N VAL A 104 -6.82 -2.27 6.48
CA VAL A 104 -5.94 -3.32 6.99
C VAL A 104 -6.68 -4.64 6.98
N VAL A 105 -6.16 -5.62 6.24
CA VAL A 105 -6.78 -6.94 6.09
C VAL A 105 -5.96 -8.06 6.75
N GLY A 106 -4.75 -7.76 7.24
CA GLY A 106 -3.96 -8.74 7.96
C GLY A 106 -2.57 -8.24 8.38
N GLY A 107 -1.80 -9.17 8.93
CA GLY A 107 -0.41 -8.98 9.33
C GLY A 107 0.48 -10.14 8.87
N PRO A 108 1.76 -10.16 9.27
CA PRO A 108 2.67 -11.22 8.92
C PRO A 108 2.19 -12.52 9.59
N GLN A 109 1.89 -13.53 8.76
CA GLN A 109 1.73 -14.92 9.19
C GLN A 109 3.10 -15.55 9.44
#